data_AF-J9EXA6-F1
#
_entry.id   AF-J9EXA6-F1
#
_cell.length_a   1.000
_cell.length_b   1.000
_cell.length_c   1.000
_cell.angle_alpha   90.00
_cell.angle_beta   90.00
_cell.angle_gamma   90.00
#
_symmetry.space_group_name_H-M   'P 1'
#
loop_
_entity.id
_entity.type
_entity.pdbx_description
1 polymer ?
#
loop_
_entity_poly.entity_id
_entity_poly.type
_entity_poly.pdbx_seq_one_letter_code
_entity_poly.pdbx_strand_id
1 'polypeptide(L)'
;MQLEQKEERTVTCPYAEGHSHVVPVRDMPLHLAKCRRLYYKRYGVKTELKRCKYNGCHYVLAPEVMLHELTCHSRTLYQECKRKMTYPPVPLKIVTSSI
;
A
#
# COMPACT_ATOMS: atom_id res chain seq x y z
N MET A 1 23.28 -11.76 29.54
CA MET A 1 22.63 -11.50 28.24
C MET A 1 23.09 -10.13 27.78
N GLN A 2 24.08 -10.06 26.88
CA GLN A 2 24.55 -8.79 26.35
C GLN A 2 23.48 -8.29 25.37
N LEU A 3 22.85 -7.16 25.68
CA LEU A 3 21.99 -6.45 24.73
C LEU A 3 22.92 -5.87 23.66
N GLU A 4 23.07 -6.60 22.56
CA GLU A 4 23.74 -6.09 21.37
C GLU A 4 23.07 -4.75 21.01
N GLN A 5 23.84 -3.65 21.08
CA GLN A 5 23.41 -2.37 20.56
C GLN A 5 23.23 -2.52 19.05
N LYS A 6 22.00 -2.78 18.63
CA LYS A 6 21.63 -2.80 17.22
C LYS A 6 21.79 -1.37 16.71
N GLU A 7 22.87 -1.09 15.99
CA GLU A 7 23.07 0.19 15.32
C GLU A 7 21.82 0.54 14.50
N GLU A 8 21.14 1.61 14.89
CA GLU A 8 19.97 2.11 14.17
C GLU A 8 20.44 2.75 12.88
N ARG A 9 20.37 1.98 11.79
CA ARG A 9 20.63 2.50 10.44
C ARG A 9 19.61 3.58 10.12
N THR A 10 20.11 4.73 9.70
CA THR A 10 19.31 5.88 9.26
C THR A 10 19.55 6.19 7.79
N VAL A 11 18.58 6.84 7.16
CA VAL A 11 18.63 7.28 5.76
C VAL A 11 18.09 8.69 5.63
N THR A 12 18.62 9.45 4.68
CA THR A 12 18.10 10.78 4.35
C THR A 12 16.88 10.66 3.45
N CYS A 13 15.80 11.36 3.79
CA CYS A 13 14.61 11.39 2.94
C CYS A 13 14.86 12.16 1.63
N PRO A 14 14.45 11.63 0.46
CA PRO A 14 14.63 12.31 -0.82
C PRO A 14 13.69 13.51 -1.04
N TYR A 15 12.66 13.68 -0.19
CA TYR A 15 11.71 14.81 -0.25
C TYR A 15 12.06 15.91 0.76
N ALA A 16 13.26 15.87 1.33
CA ALA A 16 13.72 16.81 2.32
C ALA A 16 14.15 18.12 1.64
N GLU A 17 13.18 18.97 1.30
CA GLU A 17 13.44 20.27 0.69
C GLU A 17 13.65 21.34 1.75
N GLY A 18 14.91 21.75 1.94
CA GLY A 18 15.33 22.85 2.82
C GLY A 18 15.66 22.46 4.27
N HIS A 19 15.49 21.19 4.64
CA HIS A 19 15.86 20.64 5.95
C HIS A 19 16.36 19.21 5.79
N SER A 20 17.13 18.69 6.74
CA SER A 20 17.52 17.28 6.76
C SER A 20 16.47 16.45 7.53
N HIS A 21 15.87 15.46 6.86
CA HIS A 21 15.14 14.39 7.53
C HIS A 21 16.02 13.14 7.53
N VAL A 22 16.76 12.94 8.61
CA VAL A 22 17.42 11.67 8.89
C VAL A 22 16.39 10.78 9.58
N VAL A 23 16.06 9.65 8.96
CA VAL A 23 14.96 8.77 9.39
C VAL A 23 15.51 7.37 9.62
N PRO A 24 15.17 6.68 10.72
CA PRO A 24 15.47 5.25 10.86
C PRO A 24 14.88 4.46 9.70
N VAL A 25 15.62 3.51 9.15
CA VAL A 25 15.19 2.72 7.97
C VAL A 25 13.80 2.09 8.19
N ARG A 26 13.52 1.63 9.42
CA ARG A 26 12.23 1.03 9.80
C ARG A 26 11.04 1.99 9.68
N ASP A 27 11.26 3.27 9.89
CA ASP A 27 10.22 4.30 9.91
C ASP A 27 10.04 4.97 8.54
N MET A 28 10.95 4.69 7.60
CA MET A 28 10.98 5.29 6.27
C MET A 28 9.68 5.11 5.47
N PRO A 29 8.98 3.96 5.49
CA PRO A 29 7.72 3.82 4.76
C PRO A 29 6.64 4.79 5.24
N LEU A 30 6.48 4.93 6.56
CA LEU A 30 5.51 5.84 7.16
C LEU A 30 5.92 7.31 6.91
N HIS A 31 7.21 7.60 7.04
CA HIS A 31 7.77 8.92 6.75
C HIS A 31 7.48 9.36 5.31
N LEU A 32 7.74 8.47 4.32
CA LEU A 32 7.52 8.75 2.91
C LEU A 32 6.06 9.07 2.61
N ALA A 33 5.11 8.34 3.21
CA ALA A 33 3.68 8.61 3.01
C ALA A 33 3.30 10.04 3.41
N LYS A 34 3.82 10.53 4.55
CA LYS A 34 3.60 11.91 5.00
C LYS A 34 4.31 12.92 4.08
N CYS A 35 5.59 12.71 3.80
CA CYS A 35 6.40 13.67 3.04
C CYS A 35 5.92 13.81 1.58
N ARG A 36 5.57 12.71 0.91
CA ARG A 36 5.01 12.75 -0.45
C ARG A 36 3.70 13.51 -0.50
N ARG A 37 2.80 13.29 0.46
CA ARG A 37 1.55 14.05 0.57
C ARG A 37 1.80 15.56 0.69
N LEU A 38 2.77 15.98 1.50
CA LEU A 38 3.14 17.39 1.66
C LEU A 38 3.77 17.97 0.39
N TYR A 39 4.65 17.21 -0.26
CA TYR A 39 5.24 17.56 -1.55
C TYR A 39 4.14 17.83 -2.59
N TYR A 40 3.18 16.90 -2.76
CA TYR A 40 2.08 17.11 -3.70
C TYR A 40 1.24 18.35 -3.39
N LYS A 41 0.93 18.58 -2.10
CA LYS A 41 0.19 19.78 -1.66
C LYS A 41 0.94 21.07 -2.02
N ARG A 42 2.26 21.11 -1.81
CA ARG A 42 3.10 22.29 -2.10
C ARG A 42 3.10 22.63 -3.59
N TYR A 43 3.22 21.62 -4.46
CA TYR A 43 3.27 21.80 -5.91
C TYR A 43 1.89 21.86 -6.57
N GLY A 44 0.80 22.04 -5.79
CA GLY A 44 -0.55 22.18 -6.32
C GLY A 44 -1.11 20.92 -6.99
N VAL A 45 -0.49 19.76 -6.75
CA VAL A 45 -0.97 18.48 -7.26
C VAL A 45 -2.21 18.09 -6.46
N LYS A 46 -3.34 17.91 -7.14
CA LYS A 46 -4.59 17.48 -6.50
C LYS A 46 -4.39 16.16 -5.78
N THR A 47 -4.59 16.16 -4.47
CA THR A 47 -4.49 14.97 -3.61
C THR A 47 -5.78 14.16 -3.63
N GLU A 48 -6.31 13.88 -4.83
CA GLU A 48 -7.47 13.02 -5.01
C GLU A 48 -7.09 11.57 -4.67
N LEU A 49 -8.00 10.87 -3.99
CA LEU A 49 -7.83 9.46 -3.68
C LEU A 49 -8.47 8.60 -4.79
N LYS A 50 -7.73 7.59 -5.25
CA LYS A 50 -8.19 6.59 -6.20
C LYS A 50 -8.16 5.21 -5.54
N ARG A 51 -9.10 4.36 -5.96
CA ARG A 51 -9.16 2.97 -5.53
C ARG A 51 -8.12 2.14 -6.30
N CYS A 52 -7.40 1.28 -5.58
CA CYS A 52 -6.52 0.28 -6.19
C CYS A 52 -7.33 -0.74 -6.99
N LYS A 53 -6.84 -1.18 -8.16
CA LYS A 53 -7.52 -2.20 -8.97
C LYS A 53 -7.52 -3.61 -8.37
N TYR A 54 -6.59 -3.91 -7.45
CA TYR A 54 -6.48 -5.24 -6.84
C TYR A 54 -7.28 -5.39 -5.55
N ASN A 55 -7.49 -4.29 -4.80
CA ASN A 55 -8.22 -4.29 -3.55
C ASN A 55 -8.96 -2.95 -3.38
N GLY A 56 -10.29 -2.99 -3.44
CA GLY A 56 -11.15 -1.81 -3.35
C GLY A 56 -11.10 -1.08 -2.01
N CYS A 57 -10.55 -1.70 -0.95
CA CYS A 57 -10.34 -1.06 0.34
C CYS A 57 -9.11 -0.14 0.38
N HIS A 58 -8.21 -0.23 -0.61
CA HIS A 58 -7.04 0.65 -0.69
C HIS A 58 -7.40 1.94 -1.42
N TYR A 59 -7.37 3.06 -0.68
CA TYR A 59 -7.45 4.41 -1.23
C TYR A 59 -6.06 5.04 -1.25
N VAL A 60 -5.59 5.36 -2.45
CA VAL A 60 -4.22 5.81 -2.70
C VAL A 60 -4.27 7.17 -3.40
N LEU A 61 -3.31 8.06 -3.12
CA LEU A 61 -3.21 9.33 -3.83
C LEU A 61 -3.05 9.07 -5.34
N ALA A 62 -3.78 9.81 -6.18
CA ALA A 62 -3.78 9.61 -7.62
C ALA A 62 -2.38 9.53 -8.27
N PRO A 63 -1.38 10.35 -7.87
CA PRO A 63 0.00 10.26 -8.39
C PRO A 63 0.74 8.98 -7.99
N GLU A 64 0.32 8.32 -6.90
CA GLU A 64 0.99 7.15 -6.32
C GLU A 64 0.37 5.82 -6.75
N VAL A 65 -0.80 5.83 -7.40
CA VAL A 65 -1.54 4.61 -7.77
C VAL A 65 -0.69 3.64 -8.56
N MET A 66 0.06 4.12 -9.56
CA MET A 66 0.91 3.26 -10.39
C MET A 66 1.97 2.54 -9.55
N LEU A 67 2.66 3.27 -8.67
CA LEU A 67 3.66 2.70 -7.78
C LEU A 67 3.03 1.70 -6.81
N HIS A 68 1.92 2.08 -6.18
CA HIS A 68 1.17 1.20 -5.28
C HIS A 68 0.80 -0.12 -5.98
N GLU A 69 0.27 -0.06 -7.21
CA GLU A 69 -0.15 -1.25 -7.94
C GLU A 69 1.03 -2.13 -8.35
N LEU A 70 2.22 -1.57 -8.59
CA LEU A 70 3.43 -2.37 -8.83
C LEU A 70 3.81 -3.20 -7.60
N THR A 71 3.64 -2.65 -6.40
CA THR A 71 4.06 -3.27 -5.13
C THR A 71 2.90 -3.73 -4.25
N CYS A 72 1.68 -3.81 -4.78
CA CYS A 72 0.49 -4.09 -3.99
C CYS A 72 0.49 -5.55 -3.53
N HIS A 73 0.43 -5.79 -2.22
CA HIS A 73 0.36 -7.15 -1.67
C HIS A 73 -0.90 -7.93 -2.10
N SER A 74 -2.00 -7.23 -2.40
CA SER A 74 -3.24 -7.86 -2.87
C SER A 74 -3.18 -8.32 -4.33
N ARG A 75 -2.12 -7.98 -5.07
CA ARG A 75 -1.98 -8.34 -6.50
C ARG A 75 -2.04 -9.85 -6.73
N THR A 76 -1.34 -10.64 -5.91
CA THR A 76 -1.30 -12.11 -6.06
C THR A 76 -2.68 -12.72 -5.82
N LEU A 77 -3.34 -12.33 -4.73
CA LEU A 77 -4.70 -12.80 -4.41
C LEU A 77 -5.70 -12.40 -5.51
N TYR A 78 -5.63 -11.17 -6.01
CA TYR A 78 -6.48 -10.73 -7.11
C TYR A 78 -6.30 -11.60 -8.36
N GLN A 79 -5.05 -11.91 -8.74
CA GLN A 79 -4.77 -12.76 -9.89
C GLN A 79 -5.28 -14.18 -9.69
N GLU A 80 -5.13 -14.74 -8.48
CA GLU A 80 -5.69 -16.04 -8.15
C GLU A 80 -7.21 -16.06 -8.23
N CYS A 81 -7.89 -15.08 -7.65
CA CYS A 81 -9.34 -14.93 -7.74
C CYS A 81 -9.78 -14.80 -9.20
N LYS A 82 -9.10 -13.95 -9.98
CA LYS A 82 -9.39 -13.78 -11.42
C LYS A 82 -9.26 -15.09 -12.18
N ARG A 83 -8.25 -15.90 -11.88
CA ARG A 83 -8.09 -17.24 -12.45
C ARG A 83 -9.22 -18.17 -12.01
N LYS A 84 -9.62 -18.14 -10.73
CA LYS A 84 -10.71 -18.99 -10.23
C LYS A 84 -12.08 -18.63 -10.82
N MET A 85 -12.29 -17.36 -11.18
CA MET A 85 -13.52 -16.92 -11.83
C MET A 85 -13.72 -17.50 -13.25
N THR A 86 -12.71 -18.14 -13.84
CA THR A 86 -12.88 -18.81 -15.15
C THR A 86 -13.49 -20.21 -15.01
N TYR A 87 -13.58 -20.77 -13.79
CA TYR A 87 -14.25 -22.05 -13.57
C TYR A 87 -15.76 -21.87 -13.62
N PRO A 88 -16.51 -22.88 -14.09
CA PRO A 88 -17.96 -22.85 -14.03
C PRO A 88 -18.46 -22.74 -12.58
N PRO A 89 -19.61 -22.09 -12.35
CA PRO A 89 -20.19 -21.98 -11.01
C PRO A 89 -20.46 -23.37 -10.43
N VAL A 90 -20.11 -23.56 -9.17
CA VAL A 90 -20.42 -24.80 -8.43
C VAL A 90 -21.88 -24.73 -7.97
N PRO A 91 -22.76 -25.67 -8.37
CA PRO A 91 -24.13 -25.69 -7.88
C PRO A 91 -24.16 -25.87 -6.36
N LEU A 92 -24.75 -24.90 -5.66
CA LEU A 92 -24.98 -25.01 -4.22
C LEU A 92 -26.21 -25.90 -3.98
N LYS A 93 -26.05 -26.98 -3.22
CA LYS A 93 -27.18 -27.77 -2.74
C LYS A 93 -27.86 -26.99 -1.62
N ILE A 94 -29.03 -26.42 -1.90
CA ILE A 94 -29.87 -25.82 -0.89
C ILE A 94 -30.39 -26.96 -0.01
N VAL A 95 -29.90 -27.06 1.23
CA VAL A 95 -30.48 -27.97 2.22
C VAL A 95 -31.62 -27.20 2.88
N THR A 96 -32.86 -27.49 2.49
CA THR A 96 -34.03 -27.05 3.24
C THR A 96 -34.08 -27.85 4.53
N SER A 97 -33.70 -27.25 5.65
CA SER A 97 -34.00 -27.79 6.96
C SER A 97 -35.51 -27.75 7.15
N SER A 98 -36.17 -28.90 7.06
CA SER A 98 -37.57 -29.03 7.46
C SER A 98 -37.69 -28.67 8.95
N ILE A 99 -38.52 -27.69 9.27
CA ILE A 99 -38.93 -27.32 10.63
C ILE A 99 -40.00 -28.32 11.08
#